data_AF-A0A485AB45-F1
#
_entry.id   AF-A0A485AB45-F1
#
_cell.length_a   1.000
_cell.length_b   1.000
_cell.length_c   1.000
_cell.angle_alpha   90.00
_cell.angle_beta   90.00
_cell.angle_gamma   90.00
#
_symmetry.space_group_name_H-M   'P 1'
#
loop_
_entity.id
_entity.type
_entity.pdbx_description
1 polymer ?
#
loop_
_entity_poly.entity_id
_entity_poly.type
_entity_poly.pdbx_seq_one_letter_code
_entity_poly.pdbx_strand_id
1 'polypeptide(L)' 'MMSLWINGEWLAGSGAARQSANPVTGEATWAGNDASPLQV' A
#
# COMPACT_ATOMS: atom_id res chain seq x y z
N MET A 1 -6.98 3.51 -0.48
CA MET A 1 -6.14 4.02 0.64
C MET A 1 -4.96 4.78 0.03
N MET A 2 -4.62 5.95 0.55
CA MET A 2 -3.41 6.69 0.15
C MET A 2 -2.26 6.24 1.04
N SER A 3 -1.26 5.59 0.46
CA SER A 3 -0.20 4.89 1.21
C SER A 3 1.19 5.05 0.62
N LEU A 4 1.31 5.70 -0.54
CA LEU A 4 2.60 6.00 -1.16
C LEU A 4 2.95 7.46 -0.89
N TRP A 5 4.17 7.72 -0.44
CA TRP A 5 4.69 9.07 -0.30
C TRP A 5 5.54 9.42 -1.53
N ILE A 6 5.01 10.27 -2.40
CA ILE A 6 5.65 10.64 -3.67
C ILE A 6 5.64 12.15 -3.76
N ASN A 7 6.81 12.75 -3.94
CA ASN A 7 6.97 14.20 -4.12
C ASN A 7 6.27 15.08 -3.06
N GLY A 8 6.26 14.65 -1.79
CA GLY A 8 5.64 15.42 -0.71
C GLY A 8 4.13 15.22 -0.55
N GLU A 9 3.54 14.29 -1.32
CA GLU A 9 2.12 14.00 -1.29
C GLU A 9 1.84 12.53 -1.01
N TRP A 10 0.74 12.27 -0.30
CA TRP A 10 0.20 10.92 -0.13
C TRP A 10 -0.65 10.55 -1.34
N LEU A 11 -0.25 9.52 -2.07
CA LEU A 11 -0.96 9.00 -3.24
C LEU A 11 -1.41 7.56 -3.03
N ALA A 12 -2.45 7.16 -3.77
CA ALA A 12 -2.82 5.76 -3.88
C ALA A 12 -1.91 5.04 -4.88
N GLY A 13 -1.52 3.81 -4.57
CA GLY A 13 -0.82 2.95 -5.52
C GLY A 13 -1.72 2.53 -6.67
N SER A 14 -1.12 2.37 -7.85
CA SER A 14 -1.74 1.88 -9.08
C SER A 14 -1.24 0.47 -9.48
N GLY A 15 -0.40 -0.15 -8.65
CA GLY A 15 0.03 -1.53 -8.79
C GLY A 15 -0.96 -2.52 -8.15
N ALA A 16 -0.48 -3.74 -7.87
CA ALA A 16 -1.29 -4.80 -7.30
C ALA A 16 -1.78 -4.45 -5.87
N ALA A 17 -2.98 -4.93 -5.52
CA ALA A 17 -3.47 -4.84 -4.15
C ALA A 17 -2.67 -5.77 -3.22
N ARG A 18 -2.34 -5.27 -2.04
CA ARG A 18 -1.57 -6.00 -1.02
C ARG A 18 -2.14 -5.70 0.37
N GLN A 19 -1.93 -6.66 1.26
CA GLN A 19 -2.29 -6.56 2.67
C GLN A 19 -1.14 -7.14 3.52
N SER A 20 -0.91 -6.54 4.69
CA SER A 20 -0.17 -7.20 5.77
C SER A 20 -1.17 -7.72 6.81
N ALA A 21 -0.86 -8.87 7.39
CA ALA A 21 -1.67 -9.48 8.43
C ALA A 21 -0.85 -9.63 9.71
N ASN A 22 -1.54 -9.55 10.85
CA ASN A 22 -0.98 -9.92 12.14
C ASN A 22 -0.61 -11.43 12.10
N PRO A 23 0.64 -11.81 12.39
CA PRO A 23 1.05 -13.22 12.30
C PRO A 23 0.41 -14.13 13.35
N VAL A 24 -0.16 -13.56 14.42
CA VAL A 24 -0.81 -14.31 15.51
C VAL A 24 -2.31 -14.44 15.25
N THR A 25 -2.99 -13.33 14.93
CA THR A 25 -4.45 -13.32 14.79
C THR A 25 -4.94 -13.47 13.35
N GLY A 26 -4.07 -13.25 12.36
CA GLY A 26 -4.42 -13.25 10.93
C GLY A 26 -5.16 -11.99 10.48
N GLU A 27 -5.46 -11.06 11.39
CA GLU A 27 -6.22 -9.85 11.08
C GLU A 27 -5.40 -8.87 10.21
N ALA A 28 -6.09 -8.13 9.34
CA ALA A 28 -5.48 -7.10 8.51
C ALA A 28 -4.89 -5.98 9.37
N THR A 29 -3.60 -5.70 9.22
CA THR A 29 -2.92 -4.58 9.90
C THR A 29 -2.69 -3.40 8.96
N TRP A 30 -2.57 -3.66 7.66
CA TRP A 30 -2.50 -2.65 6.61
C TRP A 30 -3.05 -3.23 5.31
N ALA A 31 -3.69 -2.38 4.50
CA ALA A 31 -4.10 -2.72 3.14
C ALA A 31 -3.93 -1.50 2.21
N GLY A 32 -3.44 -1.76 1.00
CA GLY A 32 -3.21 -0.73 0.00
C GLY A 32 -2.80 -1.34 -1.34
N ASN A 33 -2.40 -0.49 -2.26
CA ASN A 33 -1.87 -0.91 -3.56
C ASN A 33 -0.37 -0.62 -3.61
N ASP A 34 0.37 -1.52 -4.24
CA ASP A 34 1.78 -1.33 -4.53
C ASP A 34 1.97 -0.14 -5.51
N ALA A 35 3.18 0.41 -5.56
CA ALA A 35 3.57 1.35 -6.60
C ALA A 35 3.64 0.62 -7.95
N SER A 36 3.15 1.25 -9.02
CA SER A 36 3.42 0.77 -10.38
C SER A 36 4.76 1.31 -10.88
N PRO A 37 5.30 0.81 -12.02
CA PRO A 37 6.51 1.38 -12.63
C PRO A 37 6.43 2.87 -12.97
N LEU A 38 5.22 3.45 -13.06
CA LEU A 38 5.03 4.89 -13.27
C LEU A 38 5.13 5.71 -11.97
N GLN A 39 5.25 5.04 -10.82
CA GLN A 39 5.25 5.64 -9.48
C GLN A 39 6.59 5.41 -8.75
N VAL A 40 7.66 5.07 -9.48
CA VAL A 40 9.02 4.81 -8.97
C VAL A 40 10.09 5.55 -9.77
#